data_AF-A0A949SWY6-F1
#
_entry.id   AF-A0A949SWY6-F1
#
_cell.length_a   1.000
_cell.length_b   1.000
_cell.length_c   1.000
_cell.angle_alpha   90.00
_cell.angle_beta   90.00
_cell.angle_gamma   90.00
#
_symmetry.space_group_name_H-M   'P 1'
#
loop_
_entity.id
_entity.type
_entity.pdbx_description
1 polymer ?
#
loop_
_entity_poly.entity_id
_entity_poly.type
_entity_poly.pdbx_seq_one_letter_code
_entity_poly.pdbx_strand_id
1 'polypeptide(L)'
;MTPSPTSRRSDGFSLMELLLVIALIGILSNIALFALSGTSSKVDIVKNKRNAQTIASLAAAASAAGASFVVSGDVRATVTNLQNGTAPTSGAFKGRVFKLQPMTDDQIDGALPYLSAPDTELLYKR
;
A
#
# COMPACT_ATOMS: atom_id res chain seq x y z
N MET A 1 2.64 71.29 -14.62
CA MET A 1 2.43 70.49 -13.38
C MET A 1 3.11 69.15 -13.62
N THR A 2 4.38 69.03 -13.24
CA THR A 2 5.21 67.84 -13.49
C THR A 2 5.10 66.88 -12.31
N PRO A 3 4.85 65.56 -12.52
CA PRO A 3 4.73 64.62 -11.42
C PRO A 3 6.09 64.43 -10.72
N SER A 4 6.09 64.51 -9.39
CA SER A 4 7.27 64.23 -8.55
C SER A 4 7.60 62.73 -8.60
N PRO A 5 8.89 62.35 -8.63
CA PRO A 5 9.29 60.95 -8.67
C PRO A 5 8.99 60.27 -7.33
N THR A 6 8.18 59.21 -7.35
CA THR A 6 7.97 58.32 -6.20
C THR A 6 9.12 57.31 -6.15
N SER A 7 10.00 57.46 -5.16
CA SER A 7 11.07 56.49 -4.90
C SER A 7 10.47 55.14 -4.49
N ARG A 8 10.61 54.10 -5.33
CA ARG A 8 10.39 52.72 -4.87
C ARG A 8 11.55 52.33 -3.96
N ARG A 9 11.29 52.15 -2.67
CA ARG A 9 12.22 51.45 -1.78
C ARG A 9 12.15 49.97 -2.13
N SER A 10 13.22 49.43 -2.68
CA SER A 10 13.45 47.98 -2.71
C SER A 10 14.12 47.62 -1.40
N ASP A 11 13.33 47.25 -0.39
CA ASP A 11 13.89 46.69 0.84
C ASP A 11 14.45 45.30 0.52
N GLY A 12 15.79 45.20 0.53
CA GLY A 12 16.51 43.94 0.44
C GLY A 12 16.54 43.23 1.78
N PHE A 13 16.74 41.91 1.76
CA PHE A 13 16.91 41.12 2.99
C PHE A 13 18.17 41.54 3.73
N SER A 14 18.06 41.73 5.05
CA SER A 14 19.20 41.95 5.92
C SER A 14 20.04 40.67 6.03
N LEU A 15 21.35 40.81 6.20
CA LEU A 15 22.25 39.69 6.50
C LEU A 15 21.81 38.94 7.75
N MET A 16 21.33 39.66 8.78
CA MET A 16 20.83 39.04 10.01
C MET A 16 19.55 38.24 9.78
N GLU A 17 18.66 38.72 8.91
CA GLU A 17 17.43 38.00 8.55
C GLU A 17 17.77 36.72 7.79
N LEU A 18 18.72 36.77 6.85
CA LEU A 18 19.18 35.57 6.14
C LEU A 18 19.81 34.55 7.10
N LEU A 19 20.65 35.00 8.04
CA LEU A 19 21.27 34.15 9.07
C LEU A 19 20.23 33.51 10.00
N LEU A 20 19.21 34.26 10.38
CA LEU A 20 18.12 33.76 11.21
C LEU A 20 17.27 32.73 10.46
N VAL A 21 16.99 32.96 9.17
CA VAL A 21 16.24 32.03 8.32
C VAL A 21 16.99 30.71 8.15
N ILE A 22 18.29 30.72 7.84
CA ILE A 22 19.05 29.47 7.69
C ILE A 22 19.15 28.71 9.01
N ALA A 23 19.28 29.41 10.15
CA ALA A 23 19.29 28.80 11.47
C ALA A 23 17.93 28.14 11.80
N LEU A 24 16.83 28.83 11.52
CA LEU A 24 15.48 28.31 11.71
C LEU A 24 15.20 27.10 10.83
N ILE A 25 15.55 27.16 9.54
CA ILE A 25 15.37 26.03 8.62
C ILE A 25 16.19 24.84 9.10
N GLY A 26 17.45 25.03 9.53
CA GLY A 26 18.28 23.95 10.07
C GLY A 26 17.63 23.23 11.27
N ILE A 27 17.07 24.00 12.21
CA ILE A 27 16.37 23.44 13.38
C ILE A 27 15.08 22.72 12.98
N LEU A 28 14.25 23.36 12.15
CA LEU A 28 12.97 22.81 11.72
C LEU A 28 13.13 21.55 10.86
N SER A 29 14.09 21.56 9.93
CA SER A 29 14.40 20.42 9.07
C SER A 29 14.87 19.22 9.89
N ASN A 30 15.68 19.43 10.93
CA ASN A 30 16.15 18.34 11.78
C ASN A 30 14.98 17.63 12.49
N ILE A 31 14.04 18.39 13.07
CA ILE A 31 12.84 17.84 13.73
C ILE A 31 11.95 17.11 12.71
N ALA A 32 11.74 17.68 11.53
CA ALA A 32 10.89 17.10 10.50
C ALA A 32 11.41 15.74 9.98
N LEU A 33 12.72 15.58 9.85
CA LEU A 33 13.34 14.32 9.41
C LEU A 33 13.12 13.20 10.42
N PHE A 34 13.31 13.47 11.72
CA PHE A 34 13.07 12.47 12.77
C PHE A 34 11.58 12.08 12.89
N ALA A 35 10.66 13.00 12.59
CA ALA A 35 9.23 12.71 12.64
C ALA A 35 8.78 11.74 11.53
N LEU A 36 9.44 11.76 10.36
CA LEU A 36 9.06 10.93 9.21
C LEU A 36 9.73 9.54 9.19
N SER A 37 10.91 9.39 9.80
CA SER A 37 11.73 8.16 9.71
C SER A 37 11.09 6.90 10.32
N GLY A 38 10.06 7.04 11.17
CA GLY A 38 9.39 5.91 11.84
C GLY A 38 8.07 5.44 11.20
N THR A 39 7.60 6.06 10.11
CA THR A 39 6.24 5.82 9.60
C THR A 39 6.12 4.72 8.55
N SER A 40 7.19 4.42 7.80
CA SER A 40 7.15 3.46 6.69
C SER A 40 6.75 2.05 7.13
N SER A 41 7.32 1.53 8.23
CA SER A 41 7.04 0.17 8.70
C SER A 41 5.58 -0.05 9.09
N LYS A 42 4.92 0.96 9.71
CA LYS A 42 3.50 0.88 10.06
C LYS A 42 2.62 0.90 8.82
N VAL A 43 2.98 1.74 7.85
CA VAL A 43 2.28 1.84 6.56
C VAL A 43 2.36 0.50 5.82
N ASP A 44 3.51 -0.15 5.82
CA ASP A 44 3.71 -1.42 5.12
C ASP A 44 2.92 -2.57 5.78
N ILE A 45 2.85 -2.62 7.11
CA ILE A 45 1.97 -3.57 7.82
C ILE A 45 0.50 -3.36 7.41
N VAL A 46 0.03 -2.12 7.37
CA VAL A 46 -1.37 -1.82 6.99
C VAL A 46 -1.64 -2.20 5.52
N LYS A 47 -0.70 -1.89 4.61
CA LYS A 47 -0.78 -2.31 3.21
C LYS A 47 -0.86 -3.83 3.09
N ASN A 48 0.01 -4.55 3.79
CA ASN A 48 0.08 -6.00 3.75
C ASN A 48 -1.20 -6.66 4.27
N LYS A 49 -1.77 -6.15 5.38
CA LYS A 49 -3.07 -6.61 5.88
C LYS A 49 -4.20 -6.36 4.88
N ARG A 50 -4.23 -5.19 4.23
CA ARG A 50 -5.21 -4.87 3.18
C ARG A 50 -5.07 -5.80 1.97
N ASN A 51 -3.85 -6.11 1.56
CA ASN A 51 -3.59 -7.06 0.47
C ASN A 51 -4.10 -8.46 0.83
N ALA A 52 -3.79 -8.94 2.03
CA ALA A 52 -4.30 -10.21 2.53
C ALA A 52 -5.83 -10.26 2.58
N GLN A 53 -6.49 -9.20 3.03
CA GLN A 53 -7.96 -9.10 3.01
C GLN A 53 -8.52 -9.14 1.58
N THR A 54 -7.87 -8.47 0.63
CA THR A 54 -8.25 -8.49 -0.78
C THR A 54 -8.12 -9.89 -1.38
N ILE A 55 -7.04 -10.60 -1.02
CA ILE A 55 -6.80 -11.97 -1.44
C ILE A 55 -7.86 -12.92 -0.85
N ALA A 56 -8.10 -12.83 0.45
CA ALA A 56 -9.07 -13.68 1.15
C ALA A 56 -10.50 -13.46 0.66
N SER A 57 -10.91 -12.21 0.37
CA SER A 57 -12.25 -11.92 -0.13
C SER A 57 -12.50 -12.52 -1.52
N LEU A 58 -11.51 -12.42 -2.42
CA LEU A 58 -11.58 -13.09 -3.71
C LEU A 58 -11.60 -14.62 -3.57
N ALA A 59 -10.75 -15.15 -2.69
CA ALA A 59 -10.67 -16.59 -2.44
C ALA A 59 -11.99 -17.15 -1.90
N ALA A 60 -12.64 -16.42 -0.98
CA ALA A 60 -13.95 -16.78 -0.46
C ALA A 60 -15.02 -16.77 -1.58
N ALA A 61 -15.00 -15.77 -2.46
CA ALA A 61 -15.90 -15.72 -3.60
C ALA A 61 -15.66 -16.87 -4.59
N ALA A 62 -14.40 -17.19 -4.88
CA ALA A 62 -14.03 -18.30 -5.76
C ALA A 62 -14.42 -19.66 -5.16
N SER A 63 -14.18 -19.86 -3.85
CA SER A 63 -14.56 -21.08 -3.12
C SER A 63 -16.09 -21.26 -3.09
N ALA A 64 -16.84 -20.20 -2.76
CA ALA A 64 -18.30 -20.21 -2.79
C ALA A 64 -18.86 -20.48 -4.20
N ALA A 65 -18.15 -20.08 -5.24
CA ALA A 65 -18.49 -20.39 -6.63
C ALA A 65 -18.16 -21.84 -7.03
N GLY A 66 -17.44 -22.59 -6.19
CA GLY A 66 -17.04 -23.98 -6.43
C GLY A 66 -15.68 -24.14 -7.13
N ALA A 67 -14.82 -23.11 -7.11
CA ALA A 67 -13.47 -23.20 -7.65
C ALA A 67 -12.54 -23.99 -6.70
N SER A 68 -11.74 -24.90 -7.26
CA SER A 68 -10.70 -25.61 -6.52
C SER A 68 -9.35 -24.98 -6.83
N PHE A 69 -8.78 -24.28 -5.86
CA PHE A 69 -7.49 -23.58 -5.99
C PHE A 69 -6.62 -23.66 -4.72
N VAL A 70 -7.19 -24.14 -3.60
CA VAL A 70 -6.51 -24.23 -2.31
C VAL A 70 -5.61 -25.46 -2.27
N VAL A 71 -4.36 -25.23 -1.87
CA VAL A 71 -3.38 -26.25 -1.57
C VAL A 71 -3.22 -26.26 -0.05
N SER A 72 -3.79 -27.28 0.60
CA SER A 72 -3.80 -27.36 2.07
C SER A 72 -2.39 -27.28 2.63
N GLY A 73 -2.18 -26.39 3.60
CA GLY A 73 -0.88 -26.14 4.22
C GLY A 73 0.10 -25.29 3.39
N ASP A 74 -0.21 -24.97 2.13
CA ASP A 74 0.61 -24.12 1.27
C ASP A 74 -0.16 -22.87 0.82
N VAL A 75 -0.03 -21.82 1.63
CA VAL A 75 -0.64 -20.52 1.37
C VAL A 75 -0.07 -19.88 0.10
N ARG A 76 1.24 -20.03 -0.17
CA ARG A 76 1.87 -19.44 -1.35
C ARG A 76 1.29 -20.04 -2.62
N ALA A 77 1.30 -21.37 -2.72
CA ALA A 77 0.77 -22.07 -3.89
C ALA A 77 -0.71 -21.75 -4.11
N THR A 78 -1.48 -21.67 -3.01
CA THR A 78 -2.89 -21.26 -3.06
C THR A 78 -3.08 -19.86 -3.66
N VAL A 79 -2.27 -18.88 -3.24
CA VAL A 79 -2.34 -17.51 -3.78
C VAL A 79 -1.85 -17.46 -5.23
N THR A 80 -0.81 -18.22 -5.59
CA THR A 80 -0.33 -18.32 -6.96
C THR A 80 -1.40 -18.91 -7.90
N ASN A 81 -2.18 -19.88 -7.45
CA ASN A 81 -3.32 -20.39 -8.23
C ASN A 81 -4.38 -19.31 -8.50
N LEU A 82 -4.66 -18.45 -7.51
CA LEU A 82 -5.56 -17.30 -7.70
C LEU A 82 -4.95 -16.21 -8.59
N GLN A 83 -3.62 -16.05 -8.58
CA GLN A 83 -2.91 -15.10 -9.44
C GLN A 83 -2.91 -15.56 -10.91
N ASN A 84 -2.72 -16.86 -11.14
CA ASN A 84 -2.83 -17.46 -12.47
C ASN A 84 -4.28 -17.45 -12.97
N GLY A 85 -5.23 -17.61 -12.04
CA GLY A 85 -6.66 -17.62 -12.27
C GLY A 85 -7.22 -19.02 -12.08
N THR A 86 -8.40 -19.10 -11.44
CA THR A 86 -9.11 -20.36 -11.21
C THR A 86 -10.55 -20.24 -11.71
N ALA A 87 -11.15 -21.34 -12.14
CA ALA A 87 -12.53 -21.38 -12.58
C ALA A 87 -13.27 -22.57 -11.93
N PRO A 88 -14.50 -22.38 -11.45
CA PRO A 88 -15.35 -23.48 -11.02
C PRO A 88 -15.58 -24.49 -12.14
N THR A 89 -15.57 -25.77 -11.79
CA THR A 89 -15.86 -26.88 -12.71
C THR A 89 -17.35 -27.20 -12.82
N SER A 90 -18.16 -26.68 -11.90
CA SER A 90 -19.60 -26.89 -11.79
C SER A 90 -20.34 -25.62 -11.32
N GLY A 91 -21.68 -25.67 -11.28
CA GLY A 91 -22.53 -24.57 -10.81
C GLY A 91 -22.74 -23.43 -11.82
N ALA A 92 -23.43 -22.38 -11.38
CA ALA A 92 -23.81 -21.22 -12.20
C ALA A 92 -22.61 -20.40 -12.71
N PHE A 93 -21.45 -20.54 -12.06
CA PHE A 93 -20.20 -19.85 -12.39
C PHE A 93 -19.22 -20.75 -13.16
N LYS A 94 -19.65 -21.90 -13.66
CA LYS A 94 -18.80 -22.82 -14.42
C LYS A 94 -18.08 -22.10 -15.56
N GLY A 95 -16.75 -22.23 -15.60
CA GLY A 95 -15.90 -21.60 -16.61
C GLY A 95 -15.68 -20.09 -16.44
N ARG A 96 -16.22 -19.46 -15.38
CA ARG A 96 -15.91 -18.06 -15.05
C ARG A 96 -14.61 -18.01 -14.25
N VAL A 97 -13.67 -17.21 -14.73
CA VAL A 97 -12.34 -17.10 -14.09
C VAL A 97 -12.37 -16.07 -12.97
N PHE A 98 -11.96 -16.50 -11.79
CA PHE A 98 -11.62 -15.67 -10.65
C PHE A 98 -10.10 -15.50 -10.63
N LYS A 99 -9.65 -14.26 -10.70
CA LYS A 99 -8.23 -13.94 -10.77
C LYS A 99 -7.90 -12.72 -9.92
N LEU A 100 -6.79 -12.79 -9.21
CA LEU A 100 -6.28 -11.66 -8.45
C LEU A 100 -5.96 -10.48 -9.37
N GLN A 101 -6.22 -9.27 -8.88
CA GLN A 101 -5.68 -8.09 -9.51
C GLN A 101 -4.14 -8.17 -9.52
N PRO A 102 -3.47 -7.59 -10.53
CA PRO A 102 -2.02 -7.60 -10.58
C PRO A 102 -1.41 -7.08 -9.27
N MET A 103 -0.70 -7.96 -8.58
CA MET A 103 0.10 -7.68 -7.39
C MET A 103 1.52 -8.17 -7.65
N THR A 104 2.51 -7.44 -7.16
CA THR A 104 3.90 -7.88 -7.22
C THR A 104 4.15 -9.01 -6.24
N ASP A 105 5.21 -9.78 -6.45
CA ASP A 105 5.57 -10.86 -5.54
C ASP A 105 5.81 -10.30 -4.12
N ASP A 106 6.55 -9.19 -3.97
CA ASP A 106 6.75 -8.53 -2.66
C ASP A 106 5.44 -8.21 -1.92
N GLN A 107 4.40 -7.80 -2.65
CA GLN A 107 3.09 -7.50 -2.06
C GLN A 107 2.36 -8.76 -1.59
N ILE A 108 2.56 -9.87 -2.29
CA ILE A 108 2.04 -11.19 -1.91
C ILE A 108 2.83 -11.72 -0.71
N ASP A 109 4.16 -11.68 -0.77
CA ASP A 109 5.10 -12.06 0.30
C ASP A 109 4.75 -11.36 1.60
N GLY A 110 4.54 -10.04 1.55
CA GLY A 110 4.13 -9.25 2.69
C GLY A 110 2.75 -9.62 3.25
N ALA A 111 1.85 -10.13 2.41
CA ALA A 111 0.49 -10.52 2.79
C ALA A 111 0.39 -11.94 3.38
N LEU A 112 1.28 -12.86 2.99
CA LEU A 112 1.26 -14.27 3.43
C LEU A 112 1.17 -14.46 4.96
N PRO A 113 1.87 -13.69 5.82
CA PRO A 113 1.79 -13.86 7.27
C PRO A 113 0.37 -13.65 7.84
N TYR A 114 -0.50 -12.97 7.08
CA TYR A 114 -1.89 -12.66 7.45
C TYR A 114 -2.90 -13.59 6.76
N LEU A 115 -2.45 -14.69 6.16
CA LEU A 115 -3.28 -15.67 5.47
C LEU A 115 -3.08 -17.06 6.05
N SER A 116 -4.12 -17.89 5.95
CA SER A 116 -4.10 -19.31 6.35
C SER A 116 -4.88 -20.11 5.34
N ALA A 117 -4.38 -21.28 4.94
CA ALA A 117 -5.02 -22.16 3.97
C ALA A 117 -5.37 -23.53 4.61
N PRO A 118 -6.31 -23.60 5.56
CA PRO A 118 -6.79 -24.88 6.08
C PRO A 118 -7.65 -25.56 5.03
N ASP A 119 -7.25 -26.76 4.62
CA ASP A 119 -8.01 -27.67 3.76
C ASP A 119 -8.42 -27.06 2.41
N THR A 120 -9.65 -26.56 2.31
CA THR A 120 -10.28 -26.08 1.07
C THR A 120 -10.55 -24.59 1.05
N GLU A 121 -10.17 -23.85 2.08
CA GLU A 121 -10.42 -22.41 2.17
C GLU A 121 -9.13 -21.62 2.40
N LEU A 122 -9.10 -20.40 1.88
CA LEU A 122 -8.06 -19.41 2.19
C LEU A 122 -8.68 -18.31 3.04
N LEU A 123 -8.21 -18.20 4.28
CA LEU A 123 -8.77 -17.35 5.32
C LEU A 123 -7.79 -16.24 5.72
N TYR A 124 -8.34 -15.09 6.08
CA TYR A 124 -7.57 -13.99 6.67
C TYR A 124 -7.31 -14.23 8.16
N LYS A 125 -6.06 -14.10 8.59
CA LYS A 125 -5.60 -14.17 9.98
C LYS A 125 -5.29 -12.75 10.48
N ARG A 126 -5.86 -12.37 11.62
CA ARG A 126 -5.73 -11.02 12.21
C ARG A 126 -4.33 -10.71 12.76
#